data_AF-A0A4Q6ALR6-F1
#
_entry.id   AF-A0A4Q6ALR6-F1
#
_cell.length_a   1.000
_cell.length_b   1.000
_cell.length_c   1.000
_cell.angle_alpha   90.00
_cell.angle_beta   90.00
_cell.angle_gamma   90.00
#
_symmetry.space_group_name_H-M   'P 1'
#
loop_
_entity.id
_entity.type
_entity.pdbx_description
1 polymer ?
#
loop_
_entity_poly.entity_id
_entity_poly.type
_entity_poly.pdbx_seq_one_letter_code
_entity_poly.pdbx_strand_id
1 'polypeptide(L)'
;MARGYDYEVSDEFSKATADYVFPVAYPDYNLGRWLYIKQIYGVAYYDYSRLVQGEDDSILASTGLEAHLETKVLRFLPLEFGLRYIRKLDNASDHFQGFISSNLATF
;
A
#
# COMPACT_ATOMS: atom_id res chain seq x y z
N MET A 1 -14.46 2.37 -1.20
CA MET A 1 -14.37 1.66 0.10
C MET A 1 -12.96 1.67 0.67
N ALA A 2 -12.81 1.34 1.96
CA ALA A 2 -11.51 1.02 2.56
C ALA A 2 -10.85 -0.15 1.79
N ARG A 3 -9.52 -0.17 1.72
CA ARG A 3 -8.79 -1.20 0.96
C ARG A 3 -9.09 -2.59 1.56
N GLY A 4 -9.51 -3.53 0.71
CA GLY A 4 -9.76 -4.94 1.09
C GLY A 4 -11.21 -5.34 1.36
N TYR A 5 -12.19 -4.45 1.17
CA TYR A 5 -13.63 -4.78 1.25
C TYR A 5 -14.23 -4.86 -0.15
N ASP A 6 -15.13 -5.83 -0.37
CA ASP A 6 -15.88 -6.02 -1.61
C ASP A 6 -16.88 -4.88 -1.83
N TYR A 7 -17.18 -4.61 -3.10
CA TYR A 7 -18.07 -3.52 -3.53
C TYR A 7 -19.53 -3.79 -3.12
N GLU A 8 -19.95 -3.22 -2.00
CA GLU A 8 -21.37 -3.08 -1.64
C GLU A 8 -21.89 -1.72 -2.15
N VAL A 9 -23.04 -1.72 -2.84
CA VAL A 9 -23.69 -0.48 -3.31
C VAL A 9 -24.47 0.13 -2.14
N SER A 10 -24.05 1.31 -1.67
CA SER A 10 -24.71 2.07 -0.60
C SER A 10 -25.19 3.43 -1.09
N ASP A 11 -26.29 3.93 -0.52
CA ASP A 11 -26.87 5.24 -0.86
C ASP A 11 -25.96 6.41 -0.42
N GLU A 12 -25.25 6.27 0.71
CA GLU A 12 -24.29 7.28 1.18
C GLU A 12 -22.97 6.63 1.62
N PHE A 13 -21.88 7.05 1.00
CA PHE A 13 -20.54 6.52 1.23
C PHE A 13 -19.56 7.64 1.60
N SER A 14 -19.01 7.57 2.81
CA SER A 14 -17.97 8.50 3.27
C SER A 14 -16.67 7.75 3.56
N LYS A 15 -15.54 8.26 3.06
CA LYS A 15 -14.21 7.67 3.26
C LYS A 15 -13.19 8.72 3.68
N ALA A 16 -12.45 8.40 4.71
CA ALA A 16 -11.24 9.10 5.11
C ALA A 16 -10.05 8.13 5.05
N THR A 17 -8.93 8.60 4.50
CA THR A 17 -7.68 7.83 4.43
C THR A 17 -6.57 8.71 4.96
N ALA A 18 -5.75 8.15 5.84
CA ALA A 18 -4.53 8.77 6.33
C ALA A 18 -3.34 7.89 5.96
N ASP A 19 -2.42 8.42 5.16
CA ASP A 19 -1.20 7.75 4.74
C ASP A 19 0.01 8.48 5.34
N TYR A 20 0.89 7.74 6.01
CA TYR A 20 2.12 8.24 6.61
C TYR A 20 3.32 7.53 6.00
N VAL A 21 4.09 8.26 5.20
CA VAL A 21 5.30 7.76 4.53
C VAL A 21 6.51 8.07 5.40
N PHE A 22 7.33 7.05 5.67
CA PHE A 22 8.56 7.20 6.45
C PHE A 22 9.74 6.47 5.78
N PRO A 23 10.93 7.08 5.77
CA PRO A 23 12.13 6.40 5.30
C PRO A 23 12.53 5.33 6.33
N VAL A 24 12.76 4.10 5.88
CA VAL A 24 13.27 3.01 6.74
C VAL A 24 14.79 3.01 6.67
N ALA A 25 15.32 2.97 5.45
CA ALA A 25 16.76 2.98 5.21
C ALA A 25 17.07 3.48 3.80
N TYR A 26 18.24 4.09 3.65
CA TYR A 26 18.83 4.41 2.34
C TYR A 26 20.06 3.54 2.12
N PRO A 27 19.88 2.24 1.87
CA PRO A 27 20.99 1.39 1.50
C PRO A 27 21.44 1.79 0.09
N ASP A 28 22.42 2.68 -0.02
CA ASP A 28 23.09 3.04 -1.28
C ASP A 28 24.02 1.88 -1.73
N TYR A 29 23.43 0.69 -1.86
CA TYR A 29 24.13 -0.51 -2.27
C TYR A 29 24.21 -0.54 -3.79
N ASN A 30 25.42 -0.28 -4.26
CA ASN A 30 25.78 -0.38 -5.65
C ASN A 30 26.51 -1.70 -5.89
N LEU A 31 25.77 -2.75 -6.28
CA LEU A 31 26.33 -4.04 -6.71
C LEU A 31 26.81 -3.93 -8.18
N GLY A 32 27.60 -2.89 -8.45
CA GLY A 32 28.18 -2.59 -9.77
C GLY A 32 27.16 -2.17 -10.83
N ARG A 33 27.35 -2.63 -12.08
CA ARG A 33 26.48 -2.26 -13.22
C ARG A 33 25.10 -2.94 -13.20
N TRP A 34 24.89 -3.92 -12.34
CA TRP A 34 23.77 -4.87 -12.46
C TRP A 34 22.58 -4.48 -11.60
N LEU A 35 22.82 -4.20 -10.31
CA LEU A 35 21.78 -3.93 -9.35
C LEU A 35 22.14 -2.74 -8.48
N TYR A 36 21.24 -1.76 -8.44
CA TYR A 36 21.36 -0.59 -7.60
C TYR A 36 20.13 -0.52 -6.69
N ILE A 37 20.34 -0.64 -5.38
CA ILE A 37 19.27 -0.45 -4.39
C ILE A 37 19.31 1.03 -4.00
N LYS A 38 18.18 1.72 -4.07
CA LYS A 38 18.10 3.16 -3.77
C LYS A 38 17.66 3.42 -2.33
N GLN A 39 16.47 2.95 -2.02
CA GLN A 39 15.80 3.28 -0.77
C GLN A 39 14.81 2.19 -0.39
N ILE A 40 14.67 2.02 0.92
CA ILE A 40 13.62 1.25 1.55
C ILE A 40 12.77 2.25 2.31
N TYR A 41 11.49 2.32 1.98
CA TYR A 41 10.55 3.20 2.65
C TYR A 41 9.33 2.43 3.11
N GLY A 42 8.78 2.87 4.22
CA GLY A 42 7.55 2.33 4.79
C GLY A 42 6.40 3.31 4.56
N VAL A 43 5.20 2.78 4.44
CA VAL A 43 3.96 3.55 4.42
C VAL A 43 3.02 2.92 5.44
N ALA A 44 2.69 3.65 6.50
CA ALA A 44 1.59 3.27 7.37
C ALA A 44 0.31 3.91 6.84
N TYR A 45 -0.77 3.14 6.75
CA TYR A 45 -2.06 3.68 6.33
C TYR A 45 -3.17 3.32 7.31
N TYR A 46 -4.12 4.23 7.42
CA TYR A 46 -5.35 4.08 8.18
C TYR A 46 -6.52 4.53 7.29
N ASP A 47 -7.32 3.55 6.88
CA ASP A 47 -8.53 3.75 6.10
C ASP A 47 -9.74 3.65 7.02
N TYR A 48 -10.58 4.68 7.01
CA TYR A 48 -11.88 4.69 7.67
C TYR A 48 -12.95 4.92 6.62
N SER A 49 -13.92 4.02 6.53
CA SER A 49 -15.09 4.20 5.68
C SER A 49 -16.37 3.94 6.46
N ARG A 50 -17.35 4.81 6.25
CA ARG A 50 -18.70 4.68 6.77
C ARG A 50 -19.64 4.42 5.61
N LEU A 51 -20.41 3.35 5.72
CA LEU A 51 -21.42 2.95 4.76
C LEU A 51 -22.77 3.08 5.44
N VAL A 52 -23.65 3.90 4.88
CA VAL A 52 -25.03 4.02 5.34
C VAL A 52 -25.92 3.40 4.28
N GLN A 53 -26.67 2.35 4.66
CA GLN A 53 -27.64 1.68 3.79
C GLN A 53 -28.98 1.62 4.53
N GLY A 54 -29.89 2.55 4.22
CA GLY A 54 -31.17 2.66 4.91
C GLY A 54 -31.02 3.03 6.40
N GLU A 55 -31.45 2.14 7.30
CA GLU A 55 -31.30 2.30 8.76
C GLU A 55 -30.00 1.68 9.31
N ASP A 56 -29.26 0.92 8.50
CA ASP A 56 -28.02 0.26 8.93
C ASP A 56 -26.79 1.14 8.64
N ASP A 57 -26.02 1.40 9.69
CA ASP A 57 -24.74 2.13 9.65
C ASP A 57 -23.58 1.15 9.89
N SER A 58 -22.84 0.84 8.84
CA SER A 58 -21.69 -0.05 8.87
C SER A 58 -20.39 0.74 8.80
N ILE A 59 -19.57 0.60 9.84
CA ILE A 59 -18.26 1.25 9.92
C ILE A 59 -17.18 0.24 9.53
N LEU A 60 -16.55 0.46 8.39
CA LEU A 60 -15.43 -0.33 7.91
C LEU A 60 -14.12 0.42 8.11
N ALA A 61 -13.35 0.01 9.11
CA ALA A 61 -12.00 0.50 9.34
C ALA A 61 -10.96 -0.57 8.95
N SER A 62 -9.88 -0.14 8.33
CA SER A 62 -8.69 -0.97 8.10
C SER A 62 -7.42 -0.16 8.33
N THR A 63 -6.40 -0.85 8.80
CA THR A 63 -5.08 -0.27 9.00
C THR A 63 -4.02 -1.22 8.49
N GLY A 64 -2.87 -0.70 8.13
CA GLY A 64 -1.79 -1.55 7.68
C GLY A 64 -0.49 -0.83 7.46
N LEU A 65 0.48 -1.62 7.04
CA LEU A 65 1.84 -1.20 6.76
C LEU A 65 2.24 -1.71 5.38
N GLU A 66 2.88 -0.85 4.61
CA GLU A 66 3.51 -1.19 3.34
C GLU A 66 5.00 -0.96 3.46
N ALA A 67 5.81 -1.89 2.97
CA ALA A 67 7.24 -1.76 2.83
C ALA A 67 7.56 -1.79 1.34
N HIS A 68 8.29 -0.79 0.88
CA HIS A 68 8.65 -0.61 -0.52
C HIS A 68 10.17 -0.57 -0.66
N LEU A 69 10.67 -1.31 -1.64
CA LEU A 69 12.08 -1.42 -1.99
C LEU A 69 12.25 -0.93 -3.43
N GLU A 70 12.86 0.25 -3.59
CA GLU A 70 13.16 0.80 -4.91
C GLU A 70 14.53 0.31 -5.38
N THR A 71 14.56 -0.35 -6.54
CA THR A 71 15.77 -0.84 -7.18
C THR A 71 15.85 -0.39 -8.64
N LYS A 72 17.08 -0.25 -9.14
CA LYS A 72 17.36 -0.05 -10.57
C LYS A 72 18.19 -1.21 -11.06
N VAL A 73 17.64 -1.95 -12.01
CA VAL A 73 18.32 -3.05 -12.70
C VAL A 73 18.95 -2.52 -13.99
N LEU A 74 20.25 -2.79 -14.18
CA LEU A 74 21.04 -2.39 -15.34
C LEU A 74 20.94 -0.89 -15.74
N ARG A 75 20.69 0.00 -14.77
CA ARG A 75 20.42 1.45 -14.96
C ARG A 75 19.19 1.82 -15.80
N PHE A 76 18.56 0.89 -16.51
CA PHE A 76 17.43 1.17 -17.40
C PHE A 76 16.07 0.75 -16.84
N LEU A 77 16.02 -0.26 -15.95
CA LEU A 77 14.77 -0.81 -15.47
C LEU A 77 14.56 -0.47 -13.99
N PRO A 78 13.74 0.54 -13.66
CA PRO A 78 13.31 0.76 -12.29
C PRO A 78 12.32 -0.35 -11.90
N LEU A 79 12.72 -1.18 -10.94
CA LEU A 79 11.88 -2.20 -10.33
C LEU A 79 11.63 -1.84 -8.88
N GLU A 80 10.37 -1.84 -8.49
CA GLU A 80 9.92 -1.59 -7.14
C GLU A 80 9.25 -2.86 -6.61
N PHE A 81 9.74 -3.34 -5.48
CA PHE A 81 9.14 -4.46 -4.76
C PHE A 81 8.39 -3.91 -3.58
N GLY A 82 7.12 -4.26 -3.46
CA GLY A 82 6.26 -3.81 -2.37
C GLY A 82 5.67 -4.99 -1.61
N LEU A 83 5.66 -4.90 -0.29
CA LEU A 83 4.99 -5.82 0.62
C LEU A 83 3.99 -5.02 1.43
N ARG A 84 2.72 -5.41 1.36
CA ARG A 84 1.62 -4.77 2.09
C ARG A 84 1.02 -5.76 3.07
N TYR A 85 0.95 -5.34 4.33
CA TYR A 85 0.23 -6.01 5.39
C TYR A 85 -1.02 -5.19 5.72
N ILE A 86 -2.20 -5.80 5.54
CA ILE A 86 -3.51 -5.20 5.79
C ILE A 86 -4.15 -5.93 6.97
N ARG A 87 -4.56 -5.19 8.00
CA ARG A 87 -5.41 -5.68 9.07
C ARG A 87 -6.78 -5.01 8.99
N LYS A 88 -7.83 -5.81 8.87
CA LYS A 88 -9.22 -5.35 8.98
C LYS A 88 -9.57 -5.22 10.47
N LEU A 89 -10.01 -4.04 10.90
CA LEU A 89 -10.31 -3.78 12.30
C LEU A 89 -11.62 -4.44 12.75
N ASP A 90 -12.55 -4.59 11.80
CA ASP A 90 -13.89 -5.12 12.04
C ASP A 90 -13.91 -6.67 12.15
N ASN A 91 -13.10 -7.36 11.36
CA ASN A 91 -13.15 -8.83 11.24
C ASN A 91 -11.86 -9.55 11.66
N ALA A 92 -10.95 -8.86 12.35
CA ALA A 92 -9.65 -9.36 12.82
C ALA A 92 -8.89 -10.22 11.78
N SER A 93 -9.08 -9.89 10.51
CA SER A 93 -8.59 -10.66 9.37
C SER A 93 -7.33 -9.98 8.84
N ASP A 94 -6.24 -10.73 8.88
CA ASP A 94 -4.92 -10.30 8.46
C ASP A 94 -4.64 -10.79 7.04
N HIS A 95 -4.37 -9.85 6.12
CA HIS A 95 -4.03 -10.16 4.75
C HIS A 95 -2.62 -9.66 4.44
N PHE A 96 -1.81 -10.51 3.81
CA PHE A 96 -0.50 -10.17 3.30
C PHE A 96 -0.51 -10.19 1.77
N GLN A 97 -0.03 -9.11 1.15
CA GLN A 97 0.02 -8.97 -0.30
C GLN A 97 1.43 -8.52 -0.71
N GLY A 98 2.08 -9.31 -1.55
CA GLY A 98 3.30 -8.88 -2.25
C GLY A 98 2.95 -8.37 -3.65
N PHE A 99 3.57 -7.28 -4.07
CA PHE A 99 3.44 -6.74 -5.40
C PHE A 99 4.80 -6.32 -5.96
N ILE A 100 4.88 -6.32 -7.28
CA ILE A 100 6.05 -5.85 -8.02
C ILE A 100 5.53 -4.82 -9.01
N SER A 101 6.09 -3.61 -8.92
CA SER A 101 5.76 -2.49 -9.77
C SER A 101 6.98 -2.12 -10.60
N SER A 102 6.77 -1.68 -11.84
CA SER A 102 7.85 -1.13 -12.66
C SER A 102 7.37 0.15 -13.31
N ASN A 103 8.16 1.20 -13.15
CA ASN A 103 7.89 2.50 -13.76
C ASN A 103 8.65 2.57 -15.11
N LEU A 104 8.16 1.87 -16.13
CA LEU A 104 8.66 2.10 -17.48
C LEU A 104 8.11 3.44 -17.97
N ALA A 105 8.93 4.48 -17.90
CA ALA A 105 8.70 5.65 -18.72
C ALA A 105 8.88 5.24 -20.19
N THR A 106 7.77 5.01 -20.89
CA THR A 106 7.76 4.83 -22.35
C THR A 106 8.07 6.18 -22.98
N PHE A 107 9.26 6.31 -23.56
CA PHE A 107 9.64 7.47 -24.38
C PHE A 107 8.98 7.41 -25.75
#